data_AF-A0A2N7B3L8-F1
#
_entry.id   AF-A0A2N7B3L8-F1
#
_cell.length_a   1.000
_cell.length_b   1.000
_cell.length_c   1.000
_cell.angle_alpha   90.00
_cell.angle_beta   90.00
_cell.angle_gamma   90.00
#
_symmetry.space_group_name_H-M   'P 1'
#
loop_
_entity.id
_entity.type
_entity.pdbx_description
1 polymer ?
#
loop_
_entity_poly.entity_id
_entity_poly.type
_entity_poly.pdbx_seq_one_letter_code
_entity_poly.pdbx_strand_id
1 'polypeptide(L)'
;MESLLLDESGNLWIGGSGIYQLNPQTRKFLHYDVTDGLQSNSFKIGAAYRAADRTLFFGGTNGITYFRPQSIQVNTSLPKVQITELRIHNQPIAAGDTVNGRLLLAAPFTNHSSIELHSNENDFSIEFVGLHYANPHKQQYAYQLVGYNPDWVRVNAQQRTATFST
;
A
#
# COMPACT_ATOMS: atom_id res chain seq x y z
N MET A 1 16.46 10.13 -14.78
CA MET A 1 17.00 8.86 -15.29
C MET A 1 18.51 8.99 -15.28
N GLU A 2 19.19 8.21 -14.44
CA GLU A 2 20.63 8.32 -14.24
C GLU A 2 21.37 7.11 -14.85
N SER A 3 20.74 5.95 -14.82
CA SER A 3 21.26 4.73 -15.45
C SER A 3 20.13 3.84 -15.98
N LEU A 4 20.44 2.99 -16.96
CA LEU A 4 19.48 2.11 -17.62
C LEU A 4 20.14 0.80 -18.04
N LEU A 5 19.49 -0.33 -17.77
CA LEU A 5 19.88 -1.66 -18.23
C LEU A 5 18.66 -2.41 -18.78
N LEU A 6 18.90 -3.33 -19.72
CA LEU A 6 17.88 -4.24 -20.25
C LEU A 6 18.11 -5.65 -19.68
N ASP A 7 17.04 -6.31 -19.21
CA ASP A 7 17.09 -7.73 -18.85
C ASP A 7 16.77 -8.66 -20.03
N GLU A 8 16.93 -9.96 -19.82
CA GLU A 8 16.68 -10.98 -20.86
C GLU A 8 15.21 -11.13 -21.23
N SER A 9 14.30 -10.64 -20.39
CA SER A 9 12.85 -10.65 -20.64
C SER A 9 12.37 -9.37 -21.33
N GLY A 10 13.30 -8.47 -21.70
CA GLY A 10 13.00 -7.20 -22.35
C GLY A 10 12.47 -6.12 -21.40
N ASN A 11 12.55 -6.30 -20.08
CA ASN A 11 12.23 -5.23 -19.14
C ASN A 11 13.41 -4.26 -19.03
N LEU A 12 13.07 -2.98 -18.90
CA LEU A 12 14.01 -1.90 -18.65
C LEU A 12 14.14 -1.67 -17.16
N TRP A 13 15.37 -1.65 -16.68
CA TRP A 13 15.74 -1.36 -15.29
C TRP A 13 16.42 -0.01 -15.23
N ILE A 14 15.87 0.93 -14.46
CA ILE A 14 16.25 2.34 -14.49
C ILE A 14 16.65 2.79 -13.09
N GLY A 15 17.89 3.26 -12.93
CA GLY A 15 18.36 3.89 -11.70
C GLY A 15 18.05 5.39 -11.65
N GLY A 16 17.61 5.86 -10.48
CA GLY A 16 17.27 7.25 -10.19
C GLY A 16 16.94 7.42 -8.72
N SER A 17 15.71 7.88 -8.42
CA SER A 17 15.13 7.94 -7.07
C SER A 17 14.72 6.56 -6.53
N GLY A 18 15.65 5.60 -6.55
CA GLY A 18 15.39 4.17 -6.45
C GLY A 18 15.67 3.44 -7.76
N ILE A 19 15.15 2.22 -7.89
CA ILE A 19 15.23 1.43 -9.13
C ILE A 19 13.82 1.20 -9.67
N TYR A 20 13.61 1.49 -10.94
CA TYR A 20 12.34 1.25 -11.62
C TYR A 20 12.49 0.09 -12.59
N GLN A 21 11.51 -0.82 -12.61
CA GLN A 21 11.36 -1.81 -13.66
C GLN A 21 10.19 -1.40 -14.55
N LEU A 22 10.42 -1.28 -15.85
CA LEU A 22 9.41 -1.03 -16.86
C LEU A 22 9.33 -2.23 -17.80
N ASN A 23 8.15 -2.83 -17.89
CA ASN A 23 7.85 -3.77 -18.96
C ASN A 23 7.27 -2.99 -20.17
N PRO A 24 7.99 -2.84 -21.29
CA PRO A 24 7.57 -1.97 -22.39
C PRO A 24 6.32 -2.48 -23.12
N GLN A 25 6.05 -3.78 -23.09
CA GLN A 25 4.88 -4.38 -23.75
C GLN A 25 3.59 -4.10 -22.98
N THR A 26 3.61 -4.27 -21.66
CA THR A 26 2.43 -4.07 -20.79
C THR A 26 2.34 -2.65 -20.24
N ARG A 27 3.40 -1.85 -20.38
CA ARG A 27 3.58 -0.52 -19.76
C ARG A 27 3.45 -0.55 -18.24
N LYS A 28 3.62 -1.71 -17.61
CA LYS A 28 3.64 -1.85 -16.16
C LYS A 28 4.97 -1.32 -15.61
N PHE A 29 4.87 -0.56 -14.53
CA PHE A 29 5.99 -0.03 -13.77
C PHE A 29 5.99 -0.61 -12.38
N LEU A 30 7.16 -1.05 -11.91
CA LEU A 30 7.43 -1.33 -10.51
C LEU A 30 8.53 -0.40 -10.03
N HIS A 31 8.41 0.05 -8.79
CA HIS A 31 9.38 0.93 -8.15
C HIS A 31 9.89 0.27 -6.87
N TYR A 32 11.21 0.10 -6.83
CA TYR A 32 11.96 -0.40 -5.70
C TYR A 32 12.69 0.76 -5.03
N ASP A 33 12.65 0.81 -3.71
CA ASP A 33 13.30 1.82 -2.88
C ASP A 33 14.08 1.16 -1.73
N VAL A 34 14.67 1.97 -0.85
CA VAL A 34 15.42 1.47 0.33
C VAL A 34 14.63 0.49 1.20
N THR A 35 13.29 0.59 1.25
CA THR A 35 12.45 -0.35 2.02
C THR A 35 12.37 -1.73 1.39
N ASP A 36 12.72 -1.87 0.11
CA ASP A 36 12.87 -3.15 -0.59
C ASP A 36 14.30 -3.70 -0.55
N GLY A 37 15.19 -3.06 0.22
CA GLY A 37 16.58 -3.51 0.43
C GLY A 37 17.61 -2.86 -0.50
N LEU A 38 17.27 -1.76 -1.18
CA LEU A 38 18.27 -0.98 -1.93
C LEU A 38 19.26 -0.27 -1.00
N GLN A 39 20.51 -0.09 -1.46
CA GLN A 39 21.55 0.64 -0.70
C GLN A 39 21.19 2.10 -0.40
N SER A 40 20.44 2.75 -1.30
CA SER A 40 19.98 4.14 -1.23
C SER A 40 18.90 4.38 -2.28
N ASN A 41 18.12 5.45 -2.11
CA ASN A 41 17.24 5.98 -3.15
C ASN A 41 17.96 6.91 -4.13
N SER A 42 19.28 7.08 -4.03
CA SER A 42 20.05 7.92 -4.96
C SER A 42 21.11 7.08 -5.66
N PHE A 43 20.94 6.92 -6.97
CA PHE A 43 21.89 6.24 -7.85
C PHE A 43 22.81 7.26 -8.54
N LYS A 44 23.87 6.78 -9.20
CA LYS A 44 24.82 7.64 -9.90
C LYS A 44 24.71 7.45 -11.40
N ILE A 45 24.88 8.55 -12.13
CA ILE A 45 24.81 8.56 -13.58
C ILE A 45 25.85 7.60 -14.16
N GLY A 46 25.40 6.72 -15.06
CA GLY A 46 26.27 5.74 -15.73
C GLY A 46 26.81 4.63 -14.83
N ALA A 47 26.53 4.64 -13.51
CA ALA A 47 26.96 3.62 -12.57
C ALA A 47 26.02 2.40 -12.65
N ALA A 48 26.00 1.73 -13.80
CA ALA A 48 25.25 0.50 -13.98
C ALA A 48 25.99 -0.48 -14.87
N TYR A 49 25.88 -1.77 -14.55
CA TYR A 49 26.55 -2.84 -15.28
C TYR A 49 25.69 -4.10 -15.28
N ARG A 50 25.68 -4.81 -16.42
CA ARG A 50 25.08 -6.15 -16.53
C ARG A 50 26.20 -7.17 -16.70
N ALA A 51 26.36 -8.04 -15.72
CA ALA A 51 27.33 -9.12 -15.78
C ALA A 51 26.90 -10.24 -16.75
N ALA A 52 27.86 -11.09 -17.11
CA ALA A 52 27.63 -12.23 -18.00
C ALA A 52 26.60 -13.24 -17.42
N ASP A 53 26.55 -13.37 -16.09
CA ASP A 53 25.60 -14.20 -15.37
C ASP A 53 24.20 -13.54 -15.21
N ARG A 54 23.96 -12.43 -15.93
CA ARG A 54 22.73 -11.64 -15.94
C ARG A 54 22.41 -10.92 -14.63
N THR A 55 23.35 -10.87 -13.69
CA THR A 55 23.24 -9.99 -12.53
C THR A 55 23.33 -8.53 -12.98
N LEU A 56 22.38 -7.72 -12.53
CA LEU A 56 22.40 -6.27 -12.72
C LEU A 56 23.03 -5.62 -11.50
N PHE A 57 23.90 -4.65 -11.74
CA PHE A 57 24.56 -3.84 -10.73
C PHE A 57 24.18 -2.38 -10.96
N PHE A 58 23.81 -1.69 -9.89
CA PHE A 58 23.52 -0.27 -9.87
C PHE A 58 24.27 0.38 -8.71
N GLY A 59 25.17 1.31 -9.01
CA GLY A 59 25.95 2.08 -8.04
C GLY A 59 25.25 3.39 -7.66
N GLY A 60 25.36 3.76 -6.39
CA GLY A 60 24.78 4.99 -5.87
C GLY A 60 25.56 5.60 -4.72
N THR A 61 24.89 6.43 -3.92
CA THR A 61 25.56 7.24 -2.88
C THR A 61 26.04 6.45 -1.67
N ASN A 62 25.54 5.24 -1.45
CA ASN A 62 25.82 4.40 -0.29
C ASN A 62 26.26 2.98 -0.69
N GLY A 63 26.93 2.85 -1.84
CA GLY A 63 27.48 1.58 -2.34
C GLY A 63 26.80 1.08 -3.62
N ILE A 64 26.65 -0.24 -3.74
CA ILE A 64 26.16 -0.92 -4.94
C ILE A 64 24.99 -1.85 -4.56
N THR A 65 23.87 -1.71 -5.26
CA THR A 65 22.81 -2.71 -5.28
C THR A 65 23.09 -3.68 -6.42
N TYR A 66 22.94 -4.99 -6.18
CA TYR A 66 22.94 -6.00 -7.23
C TYR A 66 21.80 -7.01 -7.05
N PHE A 67 21.26 -7.50 -8.17
CA PHE A 67 20.23 -8.53 -8.15
C PHE A 67 20.14 -9.23 -9.51
N ARG A 68 19.57 -10.45 -9.52
CA ARG A 68 19.14 -11.12 -10.75
C ARG A 68 17.66 -10.85 -10.98
N PRO A 69 17.26 -10.23 -12.10
CA PRO A 69 15.84 -9.92 -12.38
C PRO A 69 14.91 -11.13 -12.26
N GLN A 70 15.36 -12.30 -12.74
CA GLN A 70 14.59 -13.54 -12.72
C GLN A 70 14.38 -14.12 -11.31
N SER A 71 15.18 -13.70 -10.33
CA SER A 71 15.08 -14.16 -8.94
C SER A 71 14.14 -13.28 -8.10
N ILE A 72 13.67 -12.15 -8.64
CA ILE A 72 12.74 -11.26 -7.94
C ILE A 72 11.36 -11.91 -7.97
N GLN A 73 10.87 -12.29 -6.78
CA GLN A 73 9.52 -12.78 -6.60
C GLN A 73 8.60 -11.63 -6.26
N VAL A 74 7.63 -11.35 -7.14
CA VAL A 74 6.55 -10.42 -6.83
C VAL A 74 5.65 -11.08 -5.80
N ASN A 75 5.40 -10.41 -4.69
CA ASN A 75 4.45 -10.91 -3.71
C ASN A 75 3.02 -10.78 -4.28
N THR A 76 2.38 -11.93 -4.53
CA THR A 76 1.02 -12.03 -5.05
C THR A 76 -0.02 -12.32 -3.95
N SER A 77 0.40 -12.32 -2.68
CA SER A 77 -0.50 -12.60 -1.57
C SER A 77 -1.52 -11.47 -1.44
N LEU A 78 -2.80 -11.83 -1.58
CA LEU A 78 -3.88 -10.88 -1.35
C LEU A 78 -3.89 -10.50 0.14
N PRO A 79 -3.78 -9.20 0.47
CA PRO A 79 -3.91 -8.75 1.85
C PRO A 79 -5.31 -9.10 2.35
N LYS A 80 -5.40 -9.69 3.55
CA LYS A 80 -6.68 -9.76 4.26
C LYS A 80 -6.95 -8.39 4.86
N VAL A 81 -8.02 -7.74 4.39
CA VAL A 81 -8.48 -6.47 4.96
C VAL A 81 -9.35 -6.78 6.17
N GLN A 82 -9.07 -6.12 7.29
CA GLN A 82 -9.92 -6.13 8.47
C GLN A 82 -10.40 -4.71 8.76
N ILE A 83 -11.68 -4.60 9.10
CA ILE A 83 -12.27 -3.38 9.63
C ILE A 83 -12.08 -3.44 11.15
N THR A 84 -11.47 -2.42 11.74
CA THR A 84 -10.94 -2.49 13.11
C THR A 84 -11.61 -1.52 14.08
N GLU A 85 -12.05 -0.35 13.62
CA GLU A 85 -12.62 0.67 14.51
C GLU A 85 -13.80 1.39 13.85
N LEU A 86 -14.83 1.66 14.64
CA LEU A 86 -15.92 2.59 14.32
C LEU A 86 -15.70 3.85 15.16
N ARG A 87 -15.79 5.01 14.52
CA ARG A 87 -15.88 6.31 15.18
C ARG A 87 -17.19 6.99 14.86
N ILE A 88 -17.79 7.66 15.83
CA ILE A 88 -18.92 8.57 15.66
C ILE A 88 -18.50 9.93 16.20
N HIS A 89 -18.71 11.02 15.43
CA HIS A 89 -18.21 12.35 15.77
C HIS A 89 -16.71 12.36 16.12
N ASN A 90 -15.93 11.58 15.36
CA ASN A 90 -14.50 11.35 15.55
C ASN A 90 -14.10 10.76 16.93
N GLN A 91 -15.04 10.17 17.66
CA GLN A 91 -14.78 9.43 18.91
C GLN A 91 -14.87 7.93 18.65
N PRO A 92 -13.85 7.14 19.03
CA PRO A 92 -13.89 5.68 18.91
C PRO A 92 -14.98 5.10 19.81
N ILE A 93 -15.73 4.11 19.30
CA ILE A 93 -16.77 3.41 20.05
C ILE A 93 -16.25 2.03 20.43
N ALA A 94 -16.10 1.78 21.73
CA ALA A 94 -15.73 0.48 22.27
C ALA A 94 -16.96 -0.36 22.64
N ALA A 95 -16.72 -1.65 22.91
CA ALA A 95 -17.75 -2.53 23.44
C ALA A 95 -18.19 -2.06 24.83
N GLY A 96 -19.49 -1.91 25.05
CA GLY A 96 -20.03 -1.41 26.32
C GLY A 96 -20.27 0.10 26.36
N ASP A 97 -19.75 0.86 25.40
CA ASP A 97 -19.96 2.31 25.36
C ASP A 97 -21.41 2.67 25.00
N THR A 98 -21.88 3.76 25.59
CA THR A 98 -23.17 4.33 25.25
C THR A 98 -23.04 5.51 24.31
N VAL A 99 -23.76 5.48 23.20
CA VAL A 99 -23.91 6.60 22.26
C VAL A 99 -25.33 7.12 22.40
N ASN A 100 -25.52 8.40 22.71
CA ASN A 100 -26.85 8.99 22.91
C ASN A 100 -27.74 8.21 23.91
N GLY A 101 -27.14 7.65 24.97
CA GLY A 101 -27.87 6.89 26.00
C GLY A 101 -28.23 5.45 25.63
N ARG A 102 -27.80 4.94 24.47
CA ARG A 102 -28.00 3.53 24.07
C ARG A 102 -26.67 2.79 23.93
N LEU A 103 -26.66 1.50 24.23
CA LEU A 103 -25.53 0.63 23.94
C LEU A 103 -25.47 0.37 22.43
N LEU A 104 -24.43 0.86 21.75
CA LEU A 104 -24.26 0.64 20.31
C LEU A 104 -23.59 -0.70 20.00
N LEU A 105 -22.52 -1.03 20.74
CA LEU A 105 -21.72 -2.22 20.53
C LEU A 105 -21.73 -3.09 21.80
N ALA A 106 -22.32 -4.28 21.73
CA ALA A 106 -22.34 -5.23 22.86
C ALA A 106 -21.05 -6.07 22.97
N ALA A 107 -20.25 -6.10 21.90
CA ALA A 107 -18.99 -6.81 21.78
C ALA A 107 -18.01 -5.94 20.97
N PRO A 108 -16.73 -6.33 20.81
CA PRO A 108 -15.81 -5.58 19.94
C PRO A 108 -16.39 -5.35 18.54
N PHE A 109 -16.12 -4.18 17.96
CA PHE A 109 -16.66 -3.82 16.64
C PHE A 109 -16.37 -4.88 15.57
N THR A 110 -15.18 -5.48 15.61
CA THR A 110 -14.74 -6.55 14.70
C THR A 110 -15.66 -7.79 14.68
N ASN A 111 -16.52 -7.96 15.68
CA ASN A 111 -17.46 -9.09 15.79
C ASN A 111 -18.84 -8.79 15.19
N HIS A 112 -19.06 -7.59 14.65
CA HIS A 112 -20.35 -7.17 14.10
C HIS A 112 -20.31 -7.19 12.57
N SER A 113 -21.34 -7.78 11.95
CA SER A 113 -21.55 -7.74 10.49
C SER A 113 -22.39 -6.55 10.03
N SER A 114 -23.10 -5.91 10.96
CA SER A 114 -23.99 -4.77 10.70
C SER A 114 -24.08 -3.89 11.94
N ILE A 115 -24.26 -2.58 11.72
CA ILE A 115 -24.53 -1.59 12.76
C ILE A 115 -25.69 -0.73 12.30
N GLU A 116 -26.56 -0.39 13.24
CA GLU A 116 -27.65 0.56 13.02
C GLU A 116 -27.28 1.90 13.68
N LEU A 117 -27.17 2.94 12.85
CA LEU A 117 -26.90 4.31 13.27
C LEU A 117 -28.20 5.12 13.23
N HIS A 118 -28.40 5.98 14.22
CA HIS A 118 -29.52 6.92 14.22
C HIS A 118 -29.20 8.15 13.36
N SER A 119 -30.22 8.93 13.04
CA SER A 119 -30.09 10.13 12.18
C SER A 119 -29.13 11.20 12.75
N ASN A 120 -28.90 11.21 14.06
CA ASN A 120 -27.96 12.10 14.75
C ASN A 120 -26.55 11.48 14.95
N GLU A 121 -26.26 10.37 14.27
CA GLU A 121 -24.98 9.63 14.31
C GLU A 121 -24.42 9.46 12.88
N ASN A 122 -24.80 10.37 11.98
CA ASN A 122 -24.52 10.33 10.54
C ASN A 122 -23.11 10.83 10.17
N ASP A 123 -22.36 11.38 11.12
CA ASP A 123 -20.94 11.66 11.00
C ASP A 123 -20.14 10.53 11.66
N PHE A 124 -19.68 9.59 10.83
CA PHE A 124 -18.97 8.41 11.28
C PHE A 124 -17.74 8.11 10.42
N SER A 125 -16.82 7.36 10.99
CA SER A 125 -15.63 6.89 10.28
C SER A 125 -15.35 5.44 10.58
N ILE A 126 -14.82 4.73 9.59
CA ILE A 126 -14.44 3.33 9.68
C ILE A 126 -12.93 3.22 9.45
N GLU A 127 -12.23 2.64 10.43
CA GLU A 127 -10.81 2.30 10.29
C GLU A 127 -10.65 0.87 9.75
N PHE A 128 -9.69 0.69 8.85
CA PHE A 128 -9.36 -0.60 8.25
C PHE A 128 -7.86 -0.82 8.13
N VAL A 129 -7.44 -2.07 8.15
CA VAL A 129 -6.05 -2.47 7.98
C VAL A 129 -5.92 -3.65 7.02
N GLY A 130 -4.99 -3.55 6.08
CA GLY A 130 -4.53 -4.69 5.28
C GLY A 130 -3.42 -5.41 6.01
N LEU A 131 -3.67 -6.65 6.42
CA LEU A 131 -2.67 -7.51 7.04
C LEU A 131 -1.72 -8.03 5.96
N HIS A 132 -0.66 -7.26 5.69
CA HIS A 132 0.40 -7.65 4.77
C HIS A 132 1.75 -7.08 5.21
N TYR A 133 2.57 -7.94 5.82
CA TYR A 133 3.79 -7.56 6.53
C TYR A 133 5.00 -7.34 5.62
N ALA A 134 4.99 -7.86 4.39
CA ALA A 134 6.17 -7.82 3.53
C ALA A 134 6.52 -6.40 3.04
N ASN A 135 5.52 -5.56 2.77
CA ASN A 135 5.74 -4.14 2.50
C ASN A 135 4.47 -3.32 2.87
N PRO A 136 4.30 -2.96 4.15
CA PRO A 136 3.08 -2.30 4.63
C PRO A 136 2.90 -0.88 4.08
N HIS A 137 3.99 -0.22 3.67
CA HIS A 137 3.97 1.16 3.16
C HIS A 137 3.59 1.27 1.69
N LYS A 138 3.67 0.16 0.93
CA LYS A 138 3.28 0.10 -0.48
C LYS A 138 1.88 -0.47 -0.71
N GLN A 139 1.11 -0.69 0.35
CA GLN A 139 -0.27 -1.11 0.23
C GLN A 139 -1.14 0.03 -0.35
N GLN A 140 -2.11 -0.35 -1.17
CA GLN A 140 -3.15 0.53 -1.65
C GLN A 140 -4.49 -0.03 -1.20
N TYR A 141 -5.39 0.86 -0.78
CA TYR A 141 -6.73 0.51 -0.36
C TYR A 141 -7.75 1.16 -1.28
N ALA A 142 -8.91 0.53 -1.36
CA ALA A 142 -10.08 1.12 -1.96
C ALA A 142 -11.28 0.85 -1.05
N TYR A 143 -12.15 1.85 -0.89
CA TYR A 143 -13.39 1.69 -0.14
C TYR A 143 -14.59 2.31 -0.89
N GLN A 144 -15.78 1.82 -0.57
CA GLN A 144 -17.04 2.33 -1.10
C GLN A 144 -18.16 2.14 -0.07
N LEU A 145 -19.00 3.16 0.11
CA LEU A 145 -20.27 3.07 0.78
C LEU A 145 -21.38 3.00 -0.28
N VAL A 146 -21.85 1.78 -0.53
CA VAL A 146 -22.89 1.51 -1.54
C VAL A 146 -24.16 2.29 -1.20
N GLY A 147 -24.69 3.02 -2.19
CA GLY A 147 -25.85 3.91 -2.02
C GLY A 147 -25.51 5.34 -1.61
N TYR A 148 -24.26 5.62 -1.21
CA TYR A 148 -23.78 6.97 -0.91
C TYR A 148 -22.83 7.47 -1.99
N ASN A 149 -21.76 6.73 -2.32
CA ASN A 149 -20.83 7.10 -3.39
C ASN A 149 -20.85 6.09 -4.56
N PRO A 150 -20.92 6.57 -5.82
CA PRO A 150 -21.05 5.71 -7.00
C PRO A 150 -19.75 4.96 -7.34
N ASP A 151 -18.60 5.54 -7.02
CA ASP A 151 -17.28 5.02 -7.38
C ASP A 151 -16.43 4.65 -6.16
N TRP A 152 -15.48 3.74 -6.36
CA TRP A 152 -14.47 3.38 -5.37
C TRP A 152 -13.53 4.56 -5.07
N VAL A 153 -13.38 4.89 -3.79
CA VAL A 153 -12.37 5.84 -3.33
C VAL A 153 -11.07 5.09 -3.10
N ARG A 154 -10.00 5.49 -3.79
CA ARG A 154 -8.67 4.85 -3.68
C ARG A 154 -7.76 5.69 -2.81
N VAL A 155 -7.06 5.04 -1.89
CA VAL A 155 -6.15 5.68 -0.93
C VAL A 155 -4.85 4.87 -0.79
N ASN A 156 -3.80 5.54 -0.33
CA ASN A 156 -2.50 4.91 -0.08
C ASN A 156 -2.42 4.30 1.32
N ALA A 157 -1.27 3.69 1.66
CA ALA A 157 -1.06 2.99 2.93
C ALA A 157 -1.20 3.87 4.19
N GLN A 158 -1.08 5.20 4.05
CA GLN A 158 -1.14 6.18 5.12
C GLN A 158 -2.58 6.50 5.53
N GLN A 159 -3.53 6.44 4.59
CA GLN A 159 -4.92 6.71 4.87
C GLN A 159 -5.69 5.40 5.05
N ARG A 160 -5.98 5.10 6.32
CA ARG A 160 -6.63 3.86 6.77
C ARG A 160 -8.03 4.07 7.33
N THR A 161 -8.59 5.25 7.06
CA THR A 161 -9.87 5.68 7.59
C THR A 161 -10.73 6.16 6.42
N ALA A 162 -11.97 5.67 6.37
CA ALA A 162 -13.02 6.17 5.51
C ALA A 162 -14.01 6.97 6.37
N THR A 163 -14.18 8.26 6.07
CA THR A 163 -15.08 9.17 6.79
C THR A 163 -16.28 9.48 5.92
N PHE A 164 -17.46 9.46 6.54
CA PHE A 164 -18.74 9.77 5.92
C PHE A 164 -19.50 10.72 6.83
N SER A 165 -20.00 11.81 6.25
CA SER A 165 -20.80 12.81 6.94
C SER A 165 -21.91 13.25 5.99
N THR A 166 -23.12 13.46 6.51
CA THR A 166 -24.27 13.93 5.70
C THR A 166 -24.92 15.15 6.30
#